data_AF-A0A259JBP5-F1
#
_entry.id   AF-A0A259JBP5-F1
#
_cell.length_a   1.000
_cell.length_b   1.000
_cell.length_c   1.000
_cell.angle_alpha   90.00
_cell.angle_beta   90.00
_cell.angle_gamma   90.00
#
_symmetry.space_group_name_H-M   'P 1'
#
loop_
_entity.id
_entity.type
_entity.pdbx_description
1 polymer ?
#
loop_
_entity_poly.entity_id
_entity_poly.type
_entity_poly.pdbx_seq_one_letter_code
_entity_poly.pdbx_strand_id
1 'polypeptide(L)'
;MGQIAFLLIGSESVRQRWFVMAGLGAFLAAAGGFLILDAQDGETLFPNGVLGFVFLLEGLFAILTALAGQVGVSRTISALKAAGLIVIGGLIIRYPDANTYILTVLFSAAFAIDGATRIGTASIVRFRNWRLVVAWGIFELMLALVIAADWPIPRAKNIHFCVGLLLLFSGWVLIRMSLMIRSLEPEAAILTLPMFGARAWYDHAPVLLGDDPHPKSSEAMVVRVWTPVGSADVANRRVVMDRYIAALDRNGTISTGHAALDLPPDVYISHYPAQEIEQSAGAFMNALRATADNDIPGRFQPSYEVERANWCDADAEVAFRNFNARRLRAFWIGYRQENTYNLTNRNCSVAVASALDAALEGTLASPYPWLRLLRLMCNPDLWVAAAIRAHAETMTWTPGLVLDYA
;
A
#
# COMPACT_ATOMS: atom_id res chain seq x y z
N MET A 1 -2.06 6.33 -1.04
CA MET A 1 -2.53 7.43 -0.16
C MET A 1 -4.04 7.41 0.03
N GLY A 2 -4.83 7.50 -1.05
CA GLY A 2 -6.30 7.58 -0.96
C GLY A 2 -6.93 6.50 -0.09
N GLN A 3 -6.48 5.24 -0.20
CA GLN A 3 -6.98 4.13 0.63
C GLN A 3 -6.89 4.39 2.13
N ILE A 4 -5.74 4.81 2.67
CA ILE A 4 -5.59 5.10 4.11
C ILE A 4 -6.43 6.29 4.52
N ALA A 5 -6.48 7.35 3.71
CA ALA A 5 -7.32 8.50 4.03
C ALA A 5 -8.81 8.12 4.09
N PHE A 6 -9.30 7.30 3.16
CA PHE A 6 -10.67 6.78 3.17
C PHE A 6 -10.92 5.81 4.33
N LEU A 7 -9.94 4.98 4.69
CA LEU A 7 -9.98 4.13 5.88
C LEU A 7 -10.21 4.96 7.14
N LEU A 8 -9.38 5.97 7.38
CA LEU A 8 -9.45 6.82 8.57
C LEU A 8 -10.75 7.64 8.61
N ILE A 9 -11.21 8.16 7.47
CA ILE A 9 -12.50 8.86 7.37
C ILE A 9 -13.68 7.90 7.60
N GLY A 10 -13.53 6.63 7.22
CA GLY A 10 -14.53 5.58 7.36
C GLY A 10 -15.56 5.54 6.22
N SER A 11 -16.14 4.36 6.02
CA SER A 11 -17.13 4.10 4.96
C SER A 11 -18.37 4.99 5.07
N GLU A 12 -18.88 5.20 6.28
CA GLU A 12 -20.14 5.91 6.51
C GLU A 12 -20.12 7.35 5.98
N SER A 13 -19.04 8.09 6.27
CA SER A 13 -18.89 9.49 5.86
C SER A 13 -18.76 9.63 4.34
N VAL A 14 -18.11 8.66 3.67
CA VAL A 14 -17.81 8.73 2.23
C VAL A 14 -18.99 8.19 1.40
N ARG A 15 -19.68 7.16 1.90
CA ARG A 15 -20.76 6.47 1.18
C ARG A 15 -21.91 7.39 0.82
N GLN A 16 -22.33 8.29 1.71
CA GLN A 16 -23.41 9.24 1.42
C GLN A 16 -23.10 10.18 0.24
N ARG A 17 -21.80 10.35 -0.07
CA ARG A 17 -21.31 11.27 -1.11
C ARG A 17 -20.54 10.55 -2.21
N TRP A 18 -20.76 9.25 -2.40
CA TRP A 18 -20.08 8.43 -3.41
C TRP A 18 -20.10 9.06 -4.81
N PHE A 19 -21.19 9.76 -5.14
CA PHE A 19 -21.38 10.44 -6.42
C PHE A 19 -20.33 11.54 -6.70
N VAL A 20 -19.72 12.15 -5.68
CA VAL A 20 -18.66 13.15 -5.87
C VAL A 20 -17.41 12.49 -6.47
N MET A 21 -17.04 11.33 -5.95
CA MET A 21 -15.93 10.53 -6.51
C MET A 21 -16.28 9.99 -7.89
N ALA A 22 -17.51 9.51 -8.08
CA ALA A 22 -17.96 9.03 -9.38
C ALA A 22 -17.92 10.14 -10.44
N GLY A 23 -18.37 11.36 -10.08
CA GLY A 23 -18.36 12.53 -10.95
C GLY A 23 -16.94 12.99 -11.30
N LEU A 24 -16.05 13.08 -10.31
CA LEU A 24 -14.63 13.37 -10.57
C LEU A 24 -13.98 12.29 -11.43
N GLY A 25 -14.26 11.02 -11.14
CA GLY A 25 -13.74 9.89 -11.92
C GLY A 25 -14.24 9.91 -13.35
N ALA A 26 -15.52 10.20 -13.58
CA ALA A 26 -16.11 10.36 -14.91
C ALA A 26 -15.51 11.53 -15.67
N PHE A 27 -15.27 12.66 -14.99
CA PHE A 27 -14.59 13.82 -15.58
C PHE A 27 -13.16 13.47 -16.02
N LEU A 28 -12.37 12.83 -15.16
CA LEU A 28 -11.00 12.40 -15.50
C LEU A 28 -11.01 11.35 -16.63
N ALA A 29 -11.94 10.41 -16.60
CA ALA A 29 -12.07 9.39 -17.65
C ALA A 29 -12.44 10.03 -19.00
N ALA A 30 -13.38 10.97 -19.01
CA ALA A 30 -13.77 11.70 -20.21
C ALA A 30 -12.62 12.57 -20.74
N ALA A 31 -11.92 13.30 -19.87
CA ALA A 31 -10.76 14.11 -20.24
C ALA A 31 -9.62 13.23 -20.80
N GLY A 32 -9.35 12.09 -20.18
CA GLY A 32 -8.35 11.13 -20.65
C GLY A 32 -8.71 10.52 -22.01
N GLY A 33 -9.97 10.10 -22.17
CA GLY A 33 -10.48 9.60 -23.45
C GLY A 33 -10.43 10.65 -24.55
N PHE A 34 -10.77 11.91 -24.23
CA PHE A 34 -10.67 13.03 -25.15
C PHE A 34 -9.23 13.25 -25.62
N LEU A 35 -8.24 13.26 -24.71
CA LEU A 35 -6.83 13.41 -25.08
C LEU A 35 -6.32 12.27 -25.98
N ILE A 36 -6.80 11.04 -25.76
CA ILE A 36 -6.43 9.88 -26.60
C ILE A 36 -7.05 10.02 -28.00
N LEU A 37 -8.30 10.47 -28.11
CA LEU A 37 -8.96 10.71 -29.40
C LEU A 37 -8.31 11.88 -30.15
N ASP A 38 -8.05 12.99 -29.46
CA ASP A 38 -7.32 14.16 -30.01
C ASP A 38 -5.91 13.80 -30.48
N ALA A 39 -5.27 12.81 -29.83
CA ALA A 39 -3.97 12.28 -30.26
C ALA A 39 -4.02 11.50 -31.59
N GLN A 40 -5.20 11.00 -32.00
CA GLN A 40 -5.39 10.29 -33.26
C GLN A 40 -5.58 11.25 -34.44
N ASP A 41 -6.00 12.49 -34.17
CA ASP A 41 -6.18 13.53 -35.18
C ASP A 41 -4.87 14.29 -35.48
N GLY A 42 -4.81 14.88 -36.68
CA GLY A 42 -3.62 15.57 -37.19
C GLY A 42 -3.18 16.74 -36.31
N GLU A 43 -4.12 17.57 -35.86
CA GLU A 43 -3.87 18.71 -34.97
C GLU A 43 -4.44 18.42 -33.58
N THR A 44 -3.64 18.64 -32.54
CA THR A 44 -4.09 18.49 -31.14
C THR A 44 -4.63 19.82 -30.61
N LEU A 45 -5.80 19.79 -30.00
CA LEU A 45 -6.45 20.97 -29.40
C LEU A 45 -5.66 21.53 -28.20
N PHE A 46 -4.93 20.68 -27.48
CA PHE A 46 -4.12 21.10 -26.33
C PHE A 46 -2.63 21.18 -26.68
N PRO A 47 -1.97 22.33 -26.47
CA PRO A 47 -0.52 22.43 -26.62
C PRO A 47 0.21 21.53 -25.62
N ASN A 48 1.26 20.85 -26.08
CA ASN A 48 2.13 19.99 -25.25
C ASN A 48 2.61 20.69 -23.96
N GLY A 49 2.89 22.00 -24.04
CA GLY A 49 3.32 22.79 -22.88
C GLY A 49 2.32 22.80 -21.71
N VAL A 50 1.01 22.72 -21.97
CA VAL A 50 -0.02 22.63 -20.91
C VAL A 50 0.09 21.29 -20.18
N LEU A 51 0.30 20.22 -20.92
CA LEU A 51 0.46 18.87 -20.35
C LEU A 51 1.78 18.75 -19.56
N GLY A 52 2.81 19.52 -19.92
CA GLY A 52 4.05 19.61 -19.14
C GLY A 52 3.85 20.10 -17.70
N PHE A 53 2.85 20.94 -17.44
CA PHE A 53 2.51 21.37 -16.08
C PHE A 53 1.99 20.23 -15.20
N VAL A 54 1.33 19.22 -15.79
CA VAL A 54 0.88 18.04 -15.06
C VAL A 54 2.08 17.31 -14.45
N PHE A 55 3.16 17.14 -15.23
CA PHE A 55 4.39 16.52 -14.75
C PHE A 55 5.12 17.37 -13.71
N LEU A 56 5.14 18.70 -13.85
CA LEU A 56 5.71 19.58 -12.83
C LEU A 56 4.95 19.50 -11.50
N LEU A 57 3.62 19.50 -11.55
CA LEU A 57 2.77 19.40 -10.35
C LEU A 57 2.98 18.04 -9.67
N GLU A 58 2.97 16.94 -10.43
CA GLU A 58 3.24 15.60 -9.89
C GLU A 58 4.67 15.49 -9.33
N GLY A 59 5.65 16.12 -9.98
CA GLY A 59 7.02 16.22 -9.48
C GLY A 59 7.11 16.97 -8.16
N LEU A 60 6.36 18.08 -8.01
CA LEU A 60 6.29 18.83 -6.76
C LEU A 60 5.63 18.00 -5.64
N PHE A 61 4.55 17.29 -5.93
CA PHE A 61 3.94 16.35 -4.98
C PHE A 61 4.92 15.23 -4.57
N ALA A 62 5.72 14.73 -5.51
CA ALA A 62 6.75 13.74 -5.21
C ALA A 62 7.90 14.33 -4.36
N ILE A 63 8.27 15.61 -4.52
CA ILE A 63 9.20 16.30 -3.61
C ILE A 63 8.62 16.33 -2.20
N LEU A 64 7.36 16.77 -2.05
CA LEU A 64 6.71 16.83 -0.75
C LEU A 64 6.70 15.45 -0.08
N THR A 65 6.44 14.39 -0.86
CA THR A 65 6.54 12.99 -0.42
C THR A 65 7.96 12.63 0.04
N ALA A 66 8.99 13.04 -0.71
CA ALA A 66 10.38 12.75 -0.36
C ALA A 66 10.86 13.52 0.88
N LEU A 67 10.34 14.73 1.10
CA LEU A 67 10.62 15.54 2.29
C LEU A 67 9.89 15.00 3.53
N ALA A 68 8.69 14.48 3.33
CA ALA A 68 7.88 13.78 4.33
C ALA A 68 8.47 12.41 4.73
N GLY A 69 9.10 11.73 3.77
CA GLY A 69 9.64 10.39 3.93
C GLY A 69 10.76 10.30 4.95
N GLN A 70 10.75 9.23 5.74
CA GLN A 70 11.89 8.87 6.61
C GLN A 70 13.19 8.73 5.80
N VAL A 71 14.33 8.97 6.45
CA VAL A 71 15.66 8.88 5.84
C VAL A 71 15.93 7.45 5.37
N GLY A 72 16.15 7.25 4.06
CA GLY A 72 16.47 5.94 3.50
C GLY A 72 16.13 5.79 2.01
N VAL A 73 16.10 4.54 1.54
CA VAL A 73 15.87 4.20 0.12
C VAL A 73 14.53 4.72 -0.41
N SER A 74 13.47 4.70 0.39
CA SER A 74 12.15 5.23 0.01
C SER A 74 12.20 6.74 -0.31
N ARG A 75 12.93 7.51 0.51
CA ARG A 75 13.18 8.94 0.25
C ARG A 75 14.02 9.14 -1.00
N THR A 76 15.06 8.33 -1.22
CA THR A 76 15.88 8.40 -2.42
C THR A 76 15.07 8.10 -3.68
N ILE A 77 14.25 7.04 -3.68
CA ILE A 77 13.39 6.68 -4.82
C ILE A 77 12.36 7.80 -5.07
N SER A 78 11.73 8.33 -4.03
CA SER A 78 10.77 9.43 -4.15
C SER A 78 11.44 10.70 -4.70
N ALA A 79 12.65 11.02 -4.25
CA ALA A 79 13.42 12.14 -4.75
C ALA A 79 13.85 11.95 -6.22
N LEU A 80 14.25 10.74 -6.61
CA LEU A 80 14.58 10.40 -7.99
C LEU A 80 13.35 10.50 -8.89
N LYS A 81 12.19 9.99 -8.45
CA LYS A 81 10.91 10.15 -9.15
C LYS A 81 10.59 11.64 -9.33
N ALA A 82 10.70 12.43 -8.26
CA ALA A 82 10.43 13.85 -8.28
C ALA A 82 11.34 14.60 -9.26
N ALA A 83 12.64 14.34 -9.21
CA ALA A 83 13.61 14.93 -10.12
C ALA A 83 13.30 14.56 -11.59
N GLY A 84 13.01 13.28 -11.86
CA GLY A 84 12.66 12.81 -13.20
C GLY A 84 11.42 13.51 -13.76
N LEU A 85 10.36 13.62 -12.96
CA LEU A 85 9.11 14.30 -13.35
C LEU A 85 9.29 15.79 -13.59
N ILE A 86 10.08 16.47 -12.75
CA ILE A 86 10.37 17.90 -12.92
C ILE A 86 11.19 18.14 -14.19
N VAL A 87 12.20 17.30 -14.46
CA VAL A 87 13.00 17.37 -15.68
C VAL A 87 12.11 17.15 -16.91
N ILE A 88 11.27 16.11 -16.91
CA ILE A 88 10.33 15.83 -18.00
C ILE A 88 9.38 17.02 -18.21
N GLY A 89 8.74 17.52 -17.15
CA GLY A 89 7.83 18.67 -17.23
C GLY A 89 8.52 19.93 -17.76
N GLY A 90 9.73 20.22 -17.29
CA GLY A 90 10.54 21.34 -17.78
C GLY A 90 10.93 21.22 -19.25
N LEU A 91 11.31 20.01 -19.70
CA LEU A 91 11.62 19.74 -21.11
C LEU A 91 10.40 19.94 -22.01
N ILE A 92 9.22 19.48 -21.57
CA ILE A 92 7.96 19.65 -22.31
C ILE A 92 7.57 21.13 -22.41
N ILE A 93 7.68 21.90 -21.33
CA ILE A 93 7.29 23.31 -21.32
C ILE A 93 8.27 24.15 -22.14
N ARG A 94 9.58 23.90 -22.02
CA ARG A 94 10.59 24.72 -22.69
C ARG A 94 10.74 24.42 -24.18
N TYR A 95 10.55 23.16 -24.58
CA TYR A 95 10.73 22.70 -25.96
C TYR A 95 9.62 21.72 -26.36
N PRO A 96 8.38 22.21 -26.55
CA PRO A 96 7.20 21.36 -26.77
C PRO A 96 7.31 20.41 -27.97
N ASP A 97 8.02 20.84 -29.02
CA ASP A 97 8.08 20.10 -30.30
C ASP A 97 9.47 19.50 -30.59
N ALA A 98 10.55 20.04 -30.02
CA ALA A 98 11.92 19.64 -30.34
C ALA A 98 12.40 18.39 -29.56
N ASN A 99 11.77 18.06 -28.43
CA ASN A 99 12.22 16.99 -27.52
C ASN A 99 11.41 15.69 -27.62
N THR A 100 10.60 15.52 -28.67
CA THR A 100 9.71 14.35 -28.83
C THR A 100 10.47 13.01 -28.80
N TYR A 101 11.70 12.95 -29.34
CA TYR A 101 12.54 11.76 -29.25
C TYR A 101 12.97 11.44 -27.81
N ILE A 102 13.49 12.42 -27.07
CA ILE A 102 13.93 12.23 -25.68
C ILE A 102 12.76 11.77 -24.82
N LEU A 103 11.60 12.40 -24.97
CA LEU A 103 10.39 12.04 -24.23
C LEU A 103 9.91 10.63 -24.56
N THR A 104 10.00 10.21 -25.82
CA THR A 104 9.68 8.85 -26.25
C THR A 104 10.59 7.82 -25.57
N VAL A 105 11.90 8.09 -25.52
CA VAL A 105 12.87 7.22 -24.81
C VAL A 105 12.55 7.18 -23.32
N LEU A 106 12.25 8.32 -22.69
CA LEU A 106 11.93 8.38 -21.26
C LEU A 106 10.63 7.64 -20.92
N PHE A 107 9.55 7.84 -21.68
CA PHE A 107 8.29 7.13 -21.45
C PHE A 107 8.42 5.63 -21.70
N SER A 108 9.07 5.22 -22.80
CA SER A 108 9.30 3.81 -23.10
C SER A 108 10.13 3.15 -22.00
N ALA A 109 11.23 3.78 -21.54
CA ALA A 109 12.03 3.27 -20.43
C ALA A 109 11.23 3.20 -19.12
N ALA A 110 10.40 4.21 -18.82
CA ALA A 110 9.57 4.20 -17.62
C ALA A 110 8.57 3.03 -17.60
N PHE A 111 7.83 2.83 -18.70
CA PHE A 111 6.92 1.68 -18.82
C PHE A 111 7.65 0.34 -18.82
N ALA A 112 8.82 0.26 -19.45
CA ALA A 112 9.63 -0.96 -19.48
C ALA A 112 10.12 -1.35 -18.07
N ILE A 113 10.64 -0.38 -17.31
CA ILE A 113 11.15 -0.59 -15.96
C ILE A 113 10.00 -0.94 -15.00
N ASP A 114 8.88 -0.22 -15.05
CA ASP A 114 7.70 -0.51 -14.21
C ASP A 114 7.16 -1.91 -14.50
N GLY A 115 6.92 -2.23 -15.78
CA GLY A 115 6.42 -3.52 -16.22
C GLY A 115 7.33 -4.68 -15.80
N ALA A 116 8.65 -4.55 -16.02
CA ALA A 116 9.62 -5.57 -15.61
C ALA A 116 9.68 -5.75 -14.08
N THR A 117 9.64 -4.65 -13.32
CA THR A 117 9.66 -4.68 -11.85
C THR A 117 8.41 -5.35 -11.29
N ARG A 118 7.24 -5.05 -11.85
CA ARG A 118 5.96 -5.68 -11.47
C ARG A 118 5.95 -7.17 -11.78
N ILE A 119 6.42 -7.57 -12.97
CA ILE A 119 6.52 -8.98 -13.35
C ILE A 119 7.46 -9.71 -12.39
N GLY A 120 8.65 -9.17 -12.14
CA GLY A 120 9.65 -9.77 -11.24
C GLY A 120 9.11 -9.96 -9.83
N THR A 121 8.59 -8.89 -9.23
CA THR A 121 8.06 -8.91 -7.85
C THR A 121 6.88 -9.87 -7.72
N ALA A 122 5.91 -9.81 -8.62
CA ALA A 122 4.73 -10.67 -8.57
C ALA A 122 5.08 -12.15 -8.83
N SER A 123 6.05 -12.43 -9.71
CA SER A 123 6.47 -13.81 -10.01
C SER A 123 7.24 -14.48 -8.88
N ILE A 124 7.97 -13.68 -8.08
CA ILE A 124 8.68 -14.14 -6.89
C ILE A 124 7.69 -14.35 -5.73
N VAL A 125 6.89 -13.33 -5.38
CA VAL A 125 6.05 -13.34 -4.18
C VAL A 125 4.78 -14.19 -4.37
N ARG A 126 4.19 -14.22 -5.57
CA ARG A 126 3.01 -15.05 -5.89
C ARG A 126 1.78 -14.90 -4.96
N PHE A 127 1.49 -13.69 -4.51
CA PHE A 127 0.28 -13.37 -3.73
C PHE A 127 -1.03 -13.60 -4.51
N ARG A 128 -2.21 -13.61 -3.85
CA ARG A 128 -3.53 -14.02 -4.39
C ARG A 128 -3.87 -13.58 -5.84
N ASN A 129 -3.43 -12.40 -6.28
CA ASN A 129 -3.73 -11.85 -7.61
C ASN A 129 -2.47 -11.63 -8.49
N TRP A 130 -1.36 -12.33 -8.22
CA TRP A 130 -0.08 -12.12 -8.88
C TRP A 130 -0.15 -12.25 -10.40
N ARG A 131 -0.97 -13.17 -10.93
CA ARG A 131 -1.16 -13.37 -12.37
C ARG A 131 -1.73 -12.13 -13.07
N LEU A 132 -2.67 -11.44 -12.42
CA LEU A 132 -3.24 -10.21 -12.94
C LEU A 132 -2.20 -9.09 -12.96
N VAL A 133 -1.35 -9.01 -11.92
CA VAL A 133 -0.25 -8.03 -11.86
C VAL A 133 0.82 -8.32 -12.92
N VAL A 134 1.13 -9.59 -13.18
CA VAL A 134 1.99 -9.99 -14.31
C VAL A 134 1.38 -9.59 -15.65
N ALA A 135 0.07 -9.82 -15.85
CA ALA A 135 -0.61 -9.42 -17.07
C ALA A 135 -0.56 -7.89 -17.30
N TRP A 136 -0.74 -7.09 -16.24
CA TRP A 136 -0.57 -5.65 -16.30
C TRP A 136 0.87 -5.24 -16.60
N GLY A 137 1.86 -5.92 -16.01
CA GLY A 137 3.26 -5.66 -16.34
C GLY A 137 3.61 -6.00 -17.80
N ILE A 138 3.04 -7.08 -18.35
CA ILE A 138 3.18 -7.42 -19.78
C ILE A 138 2.54 -6.34 -20.65
N PHE A 139 1.36 -5.84 -20.27
CA PHE A 139 0.70 -4.75 -20.97
C PHE A 139 1.56 -3.47 -20.97
N GLU A 140 2.21 -3.12 -19.85
CA GLU A 140 3.14 -2.00 -19.77
C GLU A 140 4.38 -2.21 -20.67
N LEU A 141 4.93 -3.42 -20.74
CA LEU A 141 6.00 -3.74 -21.69
C LEU A 141 5.55 -3.59 -23.16
N MET A 142 4.34 -4.03 -23.49
CA MET A 142 3.76 -3.82 -24.82
C MET A 142 3.59 -2.33 -25.13
N LEU A 143 3.15 -1.55 -24.15
CA LEU A 143 3.02 -0.10 -24.29
C LEU A 143 4.38 0.58 -24.52
N ALA A 144 5.41 0.14 -23.81
CA ALA A 144 6.79 0.61 -24.01
C ALA A 144 7.28 0.35 -25.43
N LEU A 145 6.95 -0.83 -26.00
CA LEU A 145 7.28 -1.19 -27.38
C LEU A 145 6.51 -0.34 -28.39
N VAL A 146 5.20 -0.14 -28.19
CA VAL A 146 4.36 0.71 -29.05
C VAL A 146 4.90 2.15 -29.09
N ILE A 147 5.25 2.70 -27.92
CA ILE A 147 5.83 4.05 -27.81
C ILE A 147 7.19 4.11 -28.52
N ALA A 148 8.05 3.09 -28.35
CA ALA A 148 9.36 3.05 -28.99
C ALA A 148 9.31 2.81 -30.51
N ALA A 149 8.30 2.10 -31.00
CA ALA A 149 8.12 1.79 -32.41
C ALA A 149 7.47 2.94 -33.21
N ASP A 150 7.00 3.99 -32.54
CA ASP A 150 6.26 5.11 -33.13
C ASP A 150 5.01 4.70 -33.92
N TRP A 151 4.44 3.54 -33.58
CA TRP A 151 3.29 2.95 -34.26
C TRP A 151 2.40 2.21 -33.26
N PRO A 152 1.07 2.45 -33.25
CA PRO A 152 0.31 3.25 -34.21
C PRO A 152 0.30 4.77 -33.96
N ILE A 153 0.88 5.22 -32.84
CA ILE A 153 0.82 6.62 -32.42
C ILE A 153 2.15 7.32 -32.74
N PRO A 154 2.15 8.41 -33.52
CA PRO A 154 3.36 9.16 -33.82
C PRO A 154 4.00 9.78 -32.56
N ARG A 155 5.33 9.92 -32.54
CA ARG A 155 6.10 10.51 -31.42
C ARG A 155 5.56 11.83 -30.90
N ALA A 156 5.10 12.69 -31.81
CA ALA A 156 4.56 14.00 -31.47
C ALA A 156 3.33 13.94 -30.55
N LYS A 157 2.63 12.80 -30.50
CA LYS A 157 1.38 12.58 -29.78
C LYS A 157 1.56 11.73 -28.51
N ASN A 158 2.80 11.31 -28.21
CA ASN A 158 3.10 10.46 -27.05
C ASN A 158 2.70 11.11 -25.71
N ILE A 159 2.81 12.43 -25.59
CA ILE A 159 2.44 13.15 -24.37
C ILE A 159 0.93 13.07 -24.14
N HIS A 160 0.12 13.43 -25.14
CA HIS A 160 -1.34 13.33 -25.09
C HIS A 160 -1.79 11.91 -24.78
N PHE A 161 -1.18 10.92 -25.44
CA PHE A 161 -1.50 9.53 -25.21
C PHE A 161 -1.17 9.07 -23.79
N CYS A 162 0.04 9.35 -23.27
CA CYS A 162 0.44 8.93 -21.92
C CYS A 162 -0.37 9.64 -20.83
N VAL A 163 -0.58 10.96 -20.96
CA VAL A 163 -1.42 11.72 -20.01
C VAL A 163 -2.88 11.29 -20.11
N GLY A 164 -3.37 11.05 -21.33
CA GLY A 164 -4.70 10.53 -21.59
C GLY A 164 -4.94 9.18 -20.92
N LEU A 165 -4.00 8.24 -21.05
CA LEU A 165 -4.04 6.95 -20.35
C LEU A 165 -4.03 7.11 -18.84
N LEU A 166 -3.17 7.99 -18.30
CA LEU A 166 -3.10 8.27 -16.86
C LEU A 166 -4.45 8.78 -16.32
N LEU A 167 -5.05 9.76 -16.98
CA LEU A 167 -6.34 10.33 -16.59
C LEU A 167 -7.48 9.32 -16.74
N LEU A 168 -7.49 8.56 -17.85
CA LEU A 168 -8.48 7.53 -18.11
C LEU A 168 -8.45 6.44 -17.04
N PHE A 169 -7.27 5.93 -16.72
CA PHE A 169 -7.10 4.89 -15.71
C PHE A 169 -7.41 5.41 -14.30
N SER A 170 -6.95 6.62 -13.96
CA SER A 170 -7.27 7.26 -12.67
C SER A 170 -8.78 7.45 -12.50
N GLY A 171 -9.45 7.92 -13.57
CA GLY A 171 -10.90 8.06 -13.60
C GLY A 171 -11.63 6.72 -13.43
N TRP A 172 -11.20 5.69 -14.16
CA TRP A 172 -11.74 4.33 -14.03
C TRP A 172 -11.60 3.77 -12.61
N VAL A 173 -10.44 3.93 -11.98
CA VAL A 173 -10.20 3.48 -10.59
C VAL A 173 -11.12 4.22 -9.62
N LEU A 174 -11.27 5.54 -9.76
CA LEU A 174 -12.18 6.33 -8.91
C LEU A 174 -13.65 5.93 -9.08
N ILE A 175 -14.10 5.69 -10.31
CA ILE A 175 -15.45 5.21 -10.59
C ILE A 175 -15.65 3.85 -9.93
N ARG A 176 -14.75 2.88 -10.17
CA ARG A 176 -14.79 1.55 -9.55
C ARG A 176 -14.86 1.64 -8.03
N MET A 177 -13.99 2.44 -7.42
CA MET A 177 -13.97 2.66 -5.97
C MET A 177 -15.29 3.24 -5.47
N SER A 178 -15.83 4.26 -6.16
CA SER A 178 -17.08 4.90 -5.78
C SER A 178 -18.28 3.94 -5.82
N LEU A 179 -18.34 3.07 -6.83
CA LEU A 179 -19.39 2.06 -6.97
C LEU A 179 -19.28 0.99 -5.88
N MET A 180 -18.07 0.56 -5.53
CA MET A 180 -17.83 -0.38 -4.43
C MET A 180 -18.24 0.20 -3.07
N ILE A 181 -17.90 1.46 -2.80
CA ILE A 181 -18.31 2.15 -1.57
C ILE A 181 -19.84 2.32 -1.53
N ARG A 182 -20.48 2.62 -2.67
CA ARG A 182 -21.94 2.72 -2.77
C ARG A 182 -22.64 1.42 -2.39
N SER A 183 -22.10 0.26 -2.83
CA SER A 183 -22.67 -1.05 -2.54
C SER A 183 -22.40 -1.57 -1.13
N LEU A 184 -21.60 -0.85 -0.33
CA LEU A 184 -21.22 -1.29 1.00
C LEU A 184 -22.41 -1.15 1.97
N GLU A 185 -22.75 -2.25 2.64
CA GLU A 185 -23.80 -2.29 3.64
C GLU A 185 -23.54 -1.29 4.78
N PRO A 186 -24.59 -0.74 5.42
CA PRO A 186 -24.42 0.05 6.63
C PRO A 186 -23.61 -0.73 7.65
N GLU A 187 -22.70 -0.05 8.35
CA GLU A 187 -21.88 -0.63 9.44
C GLU A 187 -20.79 -1.64 8.99
N ALA A 188 -20.81 -2.11 7.74
CA ALA A 188 -19.73 -2.92 7.19
C ALA A 188 -18.41 -2.13 7.11
N ALA A 189 -17.31 -2.83 7.40
CA ALA A 189 -15.96 -2.28 7.31
C ALA A 189 -15.57 -2.00 5.86
N ILE A 190 -14.98 -0.83 5.59
CA ILE A 190 -14.43 -0.50 4.27
C ILE A 190 -13.36 -1.51 3.83
N LEU A 191 -12.71 -2.17 4.81
CA LEU A 191 -11.70 -3.21 4.62
C LEU A 191 -12.21 -4.49 3.97
N THR A 192 -13.53 -4.75 3.97
CA THR A 192 -14.11 -5.90 3.25
C THR A 192 -14.14 -5.68 1.74
N LEU A 193 -13.98 -4.43 1.28
CA LEU A 193 -13.90 -4.13 -0.13
C LEU A 193 -12.56 -4.62 -0.70
N PRO A 194 -12.53 -5.34 -1.83
CA PRO A 194 -11.31 -5.83 -2.47
C PRO A 194 -10.22 -4.77 -2.73
N MET A 195 -10.60 -3.49 -2.84
CA MET A 195 -9.67 -2.38 -3.02
C MET A 195 -8.96 -1.94 -1.74
N PHE A 196 -9.45 -2.35 -0.56
CA PHE A 196 -8.89 -2.01 0.75
C PHE A 196 -8.32 -3.25 1.48
N GLY A 197 -8.90 -4.44 1.24
CA GLY A 197 -8.46 -5.72 1.79
C GLY A 197 -7.95 -6.69 0.72
N ALA A 198 -6.78 -6.44 0.15
CA ALA A 198 -6.27 -7.18 -1.02
C ALA A 198 -6.16 -8.71 -0.81
N ARG A 199 -5.88 -9.15 0.42
CA ARG A 199 -5.56 -10.56 0.75
C ARG A 199 -6.61 -11.30 1.59
N ALA A 200 -7.85 -10.80 1.63
CA ALA A 200 -8.97 -11.46 2.33
C ALA A 200 -8.80 -11.64 3.85
N TRP A 201 -7.88 -10.89 4.47
CA TRP A 201 -7.65 -10.96 5.92
C TRP A 201 -8.85 -10.51 6.76
N TYR A 202 -9.86 -9.90 6.12
CA TYR A 202 -11.06 -9.34 6.75
C TYR A 202 -12.34 -10.11 6.40
N ASP A 203 -12.27 -11.14 5.54
CA ASP A 203 -13.45 -11.76 4.94
C ASP A 203 -14.37 -12.45 5.97
N HIS A 204 -13.81 -12.87 7.11
CA HIS A 204 -14.55 -13.53 8.20
C HIS A 204 -14.94 -12.59 9.36
N ALA A 205 -14.63 -11.29 9.26
CA ALA A 205 -15.00 -10.34 10.30
C ALA A 205 -16.54 -10.19 10.36
N PRO A 206 -17.18 -10.30 11.54
CA PRO A 206 -18.62 -10.17 11.67
C PRO A 206 -19.06 -8.74 11.36
N VAL A 207 -20.24 -8.61 10.74
CA VAL A 207 -20.90 -7.32 10.53
C VAL A 207 -21.34 -6.76 11.88
N LEU A 208 -21.03 -5.49 12.12
CA LEU A 208 -21.24 -4.82 13.40
C LEU A 208 -22.64 -4.20 13.48
N LEU A 209 -23.66 -5.00 13.77
CA LEU A 209 -25.05 -4.53 13.90
C LEU A 209 -25.35 -3.96 15.30
N GLY A 210 -26.04 -2.83 15.37
CA GLY A 210 -26.57 -2.24 16.61
C GLY A 210 -25.52 -1.54 17.48
N ASP A 211 -25.83 -1.29 18.76
CA ASP A 211 -24.91 -0.62 19.68
C ASP A 211 -23.75 -1.52 20.14
N ASP A 212 -22.62 -0.92 20.54
CA ASP A 212 -21.49 -1.68 21.10
C ASP A 212 -21.88 -2.25 22.47
N PRO A 213 -21.87 -3.58 22.65
CA PRO A 213 -22.15 -4.17 23.97
C PRO A 213 -21.04 -3.90 24.98
N HIS A 214 -19.85 -3.44 24.55
CA HIS A 214 -18.74 -3.12 25.44
C HIS A 214 -18.69 -1.62 25.75
N PRO A 215 -18.33 -1.24 26.99
CA PRO A 215 -18.02 0.15 27.27
C PRO A 215 -16.82 0.59 26.44
N LYS A 216 -16.77 1.90 26.12
CA LYS A 216 -15.56 2.49 25.51
C LYS A 216 -14.36 2.14 26.40
N SER A 217 -13.33 1.55 25.80
CA SER A 217 -12.10 1.24 26.55
C SER A 217 -11.49 2.54 27.06
N SER A 218 -11.18 2.59 28.36
CA SER A 218 -10.37 3.64 28.97
C SER A 218 -8.88 3.39 28.79
N GLU A 219 -8.50 2.18 28.40
CA GLU A 219 -7.12 1.75 28.23
C GLU A 219 -6.63 2.01 26.80
N ALA A 220 -5.34 2.30 26.67
CA ALA A 220 -4.71 2.47 25.38
C ALA A 220 -4.53 1.11 24.70
N MET A 221 -4.80 1.04 23.40
CA MET A 221 -4.37 -0.07 22.57
C MET A 221 -2.86 0.08 22.33
N VAL A 222 -2.07 -0.96 22.53
CA VAL A 222 -0.60 -0.91 22.43
C VAL A 222 -0.13 -1.87 21.35
N VAL A 223 0.60 -1.34 20.37
CA VAL A 223 1.38 -2.14 19.42
C VAL A 223 2.76 -2.38 20.02
N ARG A 224 3.13 -3.65 20.13
CA ARG A 224 4.41 -4.09 20.69
C ARG A 224 5.24 -4.70 19.57
N VAL A 225 6.47 -4.23 19.40
CA VAL A 225 7.36 -4.68 18.33
C VAL A 225 8.66 -5.18 18.93
N TRP A 226 9.16 -6.26 18.36
CA TRP A 226 10.52 -6.76 18.52
C TRP A 226 11.21 -6.59 17.17
N THR A 227 12.01 -5.55 17.02
CA THR A 227 12.74 -5.33 15.76
C THR A 227 13.76 -6.45 15.54
N PRO A 228 14.08 -6.81 14.29
CA PRO A 228 15.05 -7.88 14.02
C PRO A 228 16.42 -7.64 14.67
N VAL A 229 16.81 -6.36 14.85
CA VAL A 229 18.06 -5.95 15.49
C VAL A 229 17.99 -6.05 17.02
N GLY A 230 16.84 -5.77 17.63
CA GLY A 230 16.67 -5.93 19.08
C GLY A 230 16.44 -7.39 19.50
N SER A 231 15.97 -8.24 18.58
CA SER A 231 15.74 -9.66 18.83
C SER A 231 16.95 -10.58 18.58
N ALA A 232 18.10 -10.07 18.13
CA ALA A 232 19.28 -10.88 17.80
C ALA A 232 20.63 -10.19 18.11
N ASP A 233 21.68 -10.97 18.40
CA ASP A 233 23.08 -10.47 18.52
C ASP A 233 23.69 -10.32 17.11
N VAL A 234 23.46 -9.16 16.49
CA VAL A 234 23.86 -8.85 15.11
C VAL A 234 25.33 -8.39 15.03
N ALA A 235 26.18 -9.14 14.33
CA ALA A 235 27.61 -8.81 14.17
C ALA A 235 27.92 -7.81 13.03
N ASN A 236 27.15 -7.80 11.95
CA ASN A 236 27.43 -6.98 10.75
C ASN A 236 26.18 -6.20 10.32
N ARG A 237 26.05 -4.97 10.84
CA ARG A 237 24.88 -4.11 10.63
C ARG A 237 24.73 -3.67 9.17
N ARG A 238 23.75 -4.22 8.45
CA ARG A 238 23.21 -3.72 7.19
C ARG A 238 21.95 -2.90 7.49
N VAL A 239 22.15 -1.60 7.69
CA VAL A 239 21.14 -0.63 8.21
C VAL A 239 19.72 -0.77 7.61
N VAL A 240 19.61 -1.08 6.31
CA VAL A 240 18.30 -1.19 5.63
C VAL A 240 17.74 -2.60 5.68
N MET A 241 18.53 -3.64 5.40
CA MET A 241 18.02 -5.02 5.38
C MET A 241 17.70 -5.52 6.78
N ASP A 242 18.56 -5.22 7.76
CA ASP A 242 18.40 -5.65 9.14
C ASP A 242 17.19 -4.99 9.83
N ARG A 243 16.73 -3.83 9.35
CA ARG A 243 15.55 -3.15 9.90
C ARG A 243 14.24 -3.62 9.27
N TYR A 244 14.21 -3.83 7.96
CA TYR A 244 12.94 -3.97 7.22
C TYR A 244 12.65 -5.38 6.68
N ILE A 245 13.63 -6.27 6.60
CA ILE A 245 13.46 -7.59 5.98
C ILE A 245 13.77 -8.68 7.00
N ALA A 246 15.02 -8.76 7.42
CA ALA A 246 15.51 -9.67 8.44
C ALA A 246 16.95 -9.30 8.81
N ALA A 247 17.33 -9.49 10.07
CA ALA A 247 18.70 -9.39 10.52
C ALA A 247 19.34 -10.78 10.56
N LEU A 248 20.65 -10.86 10.27
CA LEU A 248 21.42 -12.08 10.46
C LEU A 248 22.14 -12.02 11.80
N ASP A 249 22.01 -13.07 12.61
CA ASP A 249 22.81 -13.21 13.82
C ASP A 249 24.28 -13.56 13.49
N ARG A 250 25.14 -13.61 14.52
CA ARG A 250 26.55 -14.04 14.41
C ARG A 250 26.74 -15.45 13.82
N ASN A 251 25.73 -16.31 13.91
CA ASN A 251 25.76 -17.70 13.48
C ASN A 251 25.19 -17.88 12.06
N GLY A 252 24.71 -16.82 11.41
CA GLY A 252 24.08 -16.86 10.09
C GLY A 252 22.59 -17.22 10.09
N THR A 253 21.95 -17.24 11.25
CA THR A 253 20.52 -17.51 11.48
C THR A 253 19.69 -16.25 11.18
N ILE A 254 18.53 -16.40 10.55
CA ILE A 254 17.69 -15.28 10.08
C ILE A 254 16.73 -14.87 11.19
N SER A 255 16.94 -13.71 11.82
CA SER A 255 15.97 -13.09 12.72
C SER A 255 15.03 -12.18 11.95
N THR A 256 13.73 -12.47 11.97
CA THR A 256 12.70 -11.66 11.29
C THR A 256 12.02 -10.66 12.23
N GLY A 257 12.37 -10.66 13.51
CA GLY A 257 11.65 -9.92 14.56
C GLY A 257 10.24 -10.49 14.80
N HIS A 258 9.44 -9.75 15.58
CA HIS A 258 8.04 -10.07 15.87
C HIS A 258 7.19 -8.83 16.13
N ALA A 259 5.87 -8.94 16.02
CA ALA A 259 4.93 -7.87 16.37
C ALA A 259 3.66 -8.43 17.01
N ALA A 260 3.16 -7.73 18.02
CA ALA A 260 1.90 -8.04 18.70
C ALA A 260 1.06 -6.77 18.91
N LEU A 261 -0.24 -6.95 19.10
CA LEU A 261 -1.16 -5.88 19.48
C LEU A 261 -1.94 -6.29 20.73
N ASP A 262 -1.98 -5.39 21.69
CA ASP A 262 -2.55 -5.60 23.01
C ASP A 262 -3.66 -4.56 23.30
N LEU A 263 -4.84 -5.04 23.65
CA LEU A 263 -5.94 -4.26 24.20
C LEU A 263 -6.56 -5.07 25.34
N PRO A 264 -6.20 -4.77 26.59
CA PRO A 264 -6.77 -5.48 27.72
C PRO A 264 -8.25 -5.15 27.91
N PRO A 265 -9.01 -6.03 28.60
CA PRO A 265 -8.56 -7.32 29.13
C PRO A 265 -8.67 -8.49 28.14
N ASP A 266 -9.26 -8.28 26.95
CA ASP A 266 -9.82 -9.37 26.15
C ASP A 266 -9.18 -9.59 24.76
N VAL A 267 -8.32 -8.69 24.29
CA VAL A 267 -7.72 -8.79 22.96
C VAL A 267 -6.19 -8.77 23.05
N TYR A 268 -5.57 -9.90 22.70
CA TYR A 268 -4.14 -9.99 22.45
C TYR A 268 -3.92 -10.68 21.10
N ILE A 269 -3.30 -9.99 20.15
CA ILE A 269 -3.07 -10.45 18.78
C ILE A 269 -1.58 -10.65 18.59
N SER A 270 -1.15 -11.90 18.63
CA SER A 270 0.24 -12.30 18.40
C SER A 270 0.23 -13.67 17.74
N HIS A 271 0.72 -13.75 16.51
CA HIS A 271 0.56 -14.93 15.64
C HIS A 271 1.92 -15.55 15.30
N TYR A 272 2.14 -16.76 15.78
CA TYR A 272 3.38 -17.52 15.61
C TYR A 272 3.19 -18.74 14.72
N PRO A 273 4.25 -19.23 14.08
CA PRO A 273 4.23 -20.58 13.55
C PRO A 273 4.17 -21.58 14.71
N ALA A 274 3.42 -22.68 14.54
CA ALA A 274 3.34 -23.74 15.56
C ALA A 274 4.58 -24.65 15.55
N GLN A 275 5.31 -24.67 14.43
CA GLN A 275 6.57 -25.40 14.25
C GLN A 275 7.65 -24.42 13.80
N GLU A 276 8.90 -24.64 14.20
CA GLU A 276 10.00 -23.79 13.76
C GLU A 276 10.21 -23.92 12.25
N ILE A 277 10.36 -22.77 11.59
CA ILE A 277 10.65 -22.72 10.15
C ILE A 277 12.15 -22.85 9.97
N GLU A 278 12.57 -23.74 9.08
CA GLU A 278 13.98 -23.93 8.75
C GLU A 278 14.58 -22.63 8.17
N GLN A 279 15.63 -22.13 8.81
CA GLN A 279 16.20 -20.81 8.55
C GLN A 279 17.38 -20.83 7.56
N SER A 280 17.46 -21.84 6.69
CA SER A 280 18.49 -21.89 5.64
C SER A 280 18.16 -20.91 4.51
N ALA A 281 19.18 -20.29 3.90
CA ALA A 281 18.97 -19.25 2.86
C ALA A 281 18.16 -19.75 1.64
N GLY A 282 18.31 -21.03 1.27
CA GLY A 282 17.52 -21.66 0.20
C GLY A 282 16.06 -21.91 0.59
N ALA A 283 15.81 -22.35 1.83
CA ALA A 283 14.47 -22.49 2.37
C ALA A 283 13.76 -21.13 2.50
N PHE A 284 14.51 -20.09 2.90
CA PHE A 284 13.98 -18.73 3.02
C PHE A 284 13.46 -18.16 1.69
N MET A 285 14.21 -18.32 0.60
CA MET A 285 13.74 -17.86 -0.73
C MET A 285 12.46 -18.56 -1.19
N ASN A 286 12.26 -19.83 -0.82
CA ASN A 286 11.00 -20.52 -1.05
C ASN A 286 9.90 -19.99 -0.13
N ALA A 287 10.19 -19.74 1.15
CA ALA A 287 9.26 -19.19 2.14
C ALA A 287 8.76 -17.77 1.82
N LEU A 288 9.49 -17.02 0.98
CA LEU A 288 9.05 -15.72 0.43
C LEU A 288 7.85 -15.83 -0.54
N ARG A 289 7.45 -17.03 -0.95
CA ARG A 289 6.23 -17.23 -1.75
C ARG A 289 4.99 -17.23 -0.84
N ALA A 290 4.03 -16.39 -1.15
CA ALA A 290 2.71 -16.33 -0.51
C ALA A 290 1.74 -17.42 -1.01
N THR A 291 2.27 -18.57 -1.45
CA THR A 291 1.50 -19.71 -1.96
C THR A 291 1.10 -20.67 -0.85
N ALA A 292 0.00 -21.39 -1.05
CA ALA A 292 -0.51 -22.38 -0.10
C ALA A 292 0.49 -23.50 0.23
N ASP A 293 1.46 -23.77 -0.66
CA ASP A 293 2.52 -24.74 -0.40
C ASP A 293 3.41 -24.37 0.81
N ASN A 294 3.41 -23.10 1.22
CA ASN A 294 4.15 -22.60 2.39
C ASN A 294 3.25 -22.38 3.62
N ASP A 295 1.98 -22.76 3.54
CA ASP A 295 1.05 -22.65 4.66
C ASP A 295 1.36 -23.76 5.67
N ILE A 296 1.62 -23.36 6.91
CA ILE A 296 1.87 -24.26 8.04
C ILE A 296 0.91 -23.96 9.19
N PRO A 297 0.69 -24.88 10.13
CA PRO A 297 -0.08 -24.58 11.32
C PRO A 297 0.55 -23.44 12.14
N GLY A 298 -0.27 -22.49 12.56
CA GLY A 298 0.10 -21.40 13.45
C GLY A 298 -0.55 -21.54 14.82
N ARG A 299 -0.13 -20.65 15.74
CA ARG A 299 -0.65 -20.52 17.09
C ARG A 299 -0.79 -19.05 17.47
N PHE A 300 -1.79 -18.74 18.29
CA PHE A 300 -1.98 -17.40 18.85
C PHE A 300 -1.53 -17.39 20.31
N GLN A 301 -0.73 -16.40 20.68
CA GLN A 301 -0.30 -16.26 22.08
C GLN A 301 -1.46 -15.73 22.94
N PRO A 302 -1.53 -16.10 24.22
CA PRO A 302 -2.67 -15.76 25.07
C PRO A 302 -2.59 -14.35 25.67
N SER A 303 -1.38 -13.86 26.00
CA SER A 303 -1.16 -12.53 26.55
C SER A 303 0.30 -12.10 26.41
N TYR A 304 0.56 -10.81 26.60
CA TYR A 304 1.92 -10.26 26.62
C TYR A 304 2.75 -10.82 27.77
N GLU A 305 2.16 -11.06 28.95
CA GLU A 305 2.86 -11.62 30.11
C GLU A 305 3.42 -13.02 29.82
N VAL A 306 2.66 -13.83 29.08
CA VAL A 306 3.11 -15.18 28.69
C VAL A 306 4.22 -15.08 27.63
N GLU A 307 4.09 -14.15 26.68
CA GLU A 307 5.07 -14.00 25.60
C GLU A 307 6.42 -13.49 26.13
N ARG A 308 6.42 -12.45 26.96
CA ARG A 308 7.64 -11.91 27.58
C ARG A 308 8.33 -12.91 28.51
N ALA A 309 7.55 -13.75 29.21
CA ALA A 309 8.10 -14.77 30.11
C ALA A 309 8.79 -15.91 29.35
N ASN A 310 8.35 -16.20 28.13
CA ASN A 310 8.93 -17.26 27.29
C ASN A 310 10.05 -16.77 26.37
N TRP A 311 10.18 -15.47 26.13
CA TRP A 311 11.16 -14.91 25.20
C TRP A 311 11.87 -13.68 25.73
N CYS A 312 11.32 -12.48 25.52
CA CYS A 312 11.86 -11.21 26.03
C CYS A 312 10.82 -10.08 25.93
N ASP A 313 11.12 -8.97 26.58
CA ASP A 313 10.33 -7.73 26.46
C ASP A 313 10.43 -7.15 25.05
N ALA A 314 9.36 -6.48 24.60
CA ALA A 314 9.34 -5.74 23.34
C ALA A 314 10.36 -4.58 23.37
N ASP A 315 11.02 -4.32 22.24
CA ASP A 315 12.02 -3.26 22.13
C ASP A 315 11.41 -1.91 21.71
N ALA A 316 10.18 -1.91 21.20
CA ALA A 316 9.40 -0.71 20.91
C ALA A 316 7.91 -0.91 21.22
N GLU A 317 7.27 0.15 21.71
CA GLU A 317 5.83 0.18 22.00
C GLU A 317 5.21 1.47 21.45
N VAL A 318 4.08 1.35 20.75
CA VAL A 318 3.30 2.49 20.22
C VAL A 318 1.89 2.41 20.78
N ALA A 319 1.48 3.43 21.55
CA ALA A 319 0.20 3.47 22.24
C ALA A 319 -0.82 4.36 21.51
N PHE A 320 -2.02 3.83 21.29
CA PHE A 320 -3.14 4.50 20.65
C PHE A 320 -4.25 4.76 21.66
N ARG A 321 -4.69 6.02 21.74
CA ARG A 321 -5.85 6.44 22.56
C ARG A 321 -7.12 6.67 21.74
N ASN A 322 -6.97 6.91 20.44
CA ASN A 322 -8.07 7.16 19.52
C ASN A 322 -8.18 5.97 18.56
N PHE A 323 -9.04 5.01 18.90
CA PHE A 323 -9.27 3.81 18.11
C PHE A 323 -10.71 3.28 18.33
N ASN A 324 -11.11 2.34 17.48
CA ASN A 324 -12.40 1.67 17.52
C ASN A 324 -12.22 0.23 18.05
N ALA A 325 -12.38 0.07 19.36
CA ALA A 325 -12.25 -1.23 20.04
C ALA A 325 -13.20 -2.30 19.47
N ARG A 326 -14.41 -1.90 19.06
CA ARG A 326 -15.41 -2.79 18.49
C ARG A 326 -14.95 -3.40 17.16
N ARG A 327 -14.40 -2.56 16.26
CA ARG A 327 -13.85 -3.01 14.97
C ARG A 327 -12.62 -3.89 15.15
N LEU A 328 -11.76 -3.57 16.11
CA LEU A 328 -10.63 -4.43 16.47
C LEU A 328 -11.10 -5.82 16.93
N ARG A 329 -12.08 -5.89 17.83
CA ARG A 329 -12.64 -7.16 18.31
C ARG A 329 -13.29 -7.96 17.17
N ALA A 330 -14.05 -7.32 16.30
CA ALA A 330 -14.64 -7.97 15.14
C ALA A 330 -13.58 -8.53 14.20
N PHE A 331 -12.56 -7.74 13.87
CA PHE A 331 -11.41 -8.22 13.13
C PHE A 331 -10.80 -9.45 13.79
N TRP A 332 -10.55 -9.39 15.10
CA TRP A 332 -9.93 -10.50 15.82
C TRP A 332 -10.78 -11.77 15.81
N ILE A 333 -12.10 -11.65 16.03
CA ILE A 333 -13.05 -12.77 15.96
C ILE A 333 -13.02 -13.43 14.58
N GLY A 334 -12.95 -12.64 13.51
CA GLY A 334 -12.87 -13.17 12.15
C GLY A 334 -11.51 -13.80 11.85
N TYR A 335 -10.44 -13.07 12.11
CA TYR A 335 -9.08 -13.48 11.81
C TYR A 335 -8.71 -14.77 12.54
N ARG A 336 -9.02 -14.89 13.84
CA ARG A 336 -8.60 -16.06 14.66
C ARG A 336 -9.29 -17.38 14.32
N GLN A 337 -10.29 -17.39 13.44
CA GLN A 337 -10.98 -18.63 13.01
C GLN A 337 -10.05 -19.57 12.25
N GLU A 338 -9.06 -18.99 11.56
CA GLU A 338 -8.04 -19.73 10.82
C GLU A 338 -6.67 -19.44 11.43
N ASN A 339 -6.02 -20.49 11.94
CA ASN A 339 -4.68 -20.40 12.51
C ASN A 339 -3.56 -20.69 11.50
N THR A 340 -3.85 -20.71 10.19
CA THR A 340 -2.82 -20.91 9.17
C THR A 340 -1.76 -19.82 9.27
N TYR A 341 -0.49 -20.22 9.37
CA TYR A 341 0.66 -19.33 9.33
C TYR A 341 1.36 -19.41 7.99
N ASN A 342 1.70 -18.25 7.44
CA ASN A 342 2.52 -18.12 6.24
C ASN A 342 3.43 -16.90 6.40
N LEU A 343 4.74 -17.10 6.25
CA LEU A 343 5.74 -16.05 6.46
C LEU A 343 5.47 -14.79 5.62
N THR A 344 4.91 -14.95 4.43
CA THR A 344 4.69 -13.84 3.48
C THR A 344 3.23 -13.39 3.44
N ASN A 345 2.29 -14.29 3.71
CA ASN A 345 0.87 -14.04 3.54
C ASN A 345 0.08 -13.83 4.83
N ARG A 346 0.49 -14.44 5.94
CA ARG A 346 -0.30 -14.52 7.17
C ARG A 346 0.62 -14.75 8.37
N ASN A 347 1.35 -13.70 8.73
CA ASN A 347 2.32 -13.70 9.84
C ASN A 347 1.88 -12.75 10.97
N CYS A 348 2.70 -12.58 12.00
CA CYS A 348 2.45 -11.67 13.12
C CYS A 348 2.24 -10.20 12.68
N SER A 349 3.10 -9.71 11.79
CA SER A 349 3.09 -8.33 11.31
C SER A 349 1.87 -8.04 10.43
N VAL A 350 1.45 -8.99 9.60
CA VAL A 350 0.20 -8.95 8.84
C VAL A 350 -0.99 -8.85 9.78
N ALA A 351 -1.02 -9.68 10.83
CA ALA A 351 -2.10 -9.68 11.81
C ALA A 351 -2.21 -8.33 12.52
N VAL A 352 -1.08 -7.77 12.97
CA VAL A 352 -1.02 -6.48 13.66
C VAL A 352 -1.37 -5.31 12.74
N ALA A 353 -0.80 -5.24 11.52
CA ALA A 353 -1.13 -4.18 10.56
C ALA A 353 -2.62 -4.21 10.19
N SER A 354 -3.18 -5.40 10.02
CA SER A 354 -4.60 -5.55 9.70
C SER A 354 -5.51 -5.20 10.88
N ALA A 355 -5.10 -5.56 12.09
CA ALA A 355 -5.77 -5.16 13.32
C ALA A 355 -5.76 -3.64 13.51
N LEU A 356 -4.62 -2.99 13.24
CA LEU A 356 -4.48 -1.54 13.26
C LEU A 356 -5.41 -0.87 12.26
N ASP A 357 -5.46 -1.36 11.01
CA ASP A 357 -6.38 -0.82 10.02
C ASP A 357 -7.84 -0.89 10.49
N ALA A 358 -8.24 -2.04 11.03
CA ALA A 358 -9.59 -2.24 11.54
C ALA A 358 -9.89 -1.31 12.73
N ALA A 359 -8.94 -1.19 13.66
CA ALA A 359 -9.06 -0.34 14.84
C ALA A 359 -9.09 1.16 14.46
N LEU A 360 -8.41 1.58 13.41
CA LEU A 360 -8.32 2.99 13.01
C LEU A 360 -9.40 3.40 12.01
N GLU A 361 -10.14 2.46 11.46
CA GLU A 361 -11.23 2.75 10.52
C GLU A 361 -12.29 3.69 11.14
N GLY A 362 -12.54 4.80 10.45
CA GLY A 362 -13.56 5.78 10.84
C GLY A 362 -13.21 6.63 12.06
N THR A 363 -12.00 6.50 12.63
CA THR A 363 -11.56 7.35 13.76
C THR A 363 -11.54 8.84 13.43
N LEU A 364 -11.42 9.17 12.13
CA LEU A 364 -11.50 10.52 11.59
C LEU A 364 -12.81 10.75 10.81
N ALA A 365 -13.93 10.15 11.21
CA ALA A 365 -15.25 10.44 10.64
C ALA A 365 -15.63 11.93 10.76
N SER A 366 -16.31 12.47 9.74
CA SER A 366 -16.58 13.91 9.61
C SER A 366 -17.81 14.20 8.76
N PRO A 367 -18.63 15.22 9.10
CA PRO A 367 -19.66 15.72 8.19
C PRO A 367 -19.09 16.38 6.93
N TYR A 368 -17.79 16.68 6.91
CA TYR A 368 -17.07 17.24 5.75
C TYR A 368 -15.94 16.28 5.30
N PRO A 369 -16.27 15.10 4.74
CA PRO A 369 -15.30 14.07 4.39
C PRO A 369 -14.30 14.56 3.33
N TRP A 370 -14.73 15.35 2.34
CA TRP A 370 -13.86 15.85 1.27
C TRP A 370 -12.85 16.89 1.76
N LEU A 371 -13.27 17.81 2.62
CA LEU A 371 -12.34 18.76 3.23
C LEU A 371 -11.32 18.04 4.11
N ARG A 372 -11.77 17.00 4.83
CA ARG A 372 -10.88 16.16 5.62
C ARG A 372 -9.91 15.38 4.74
N LEU A 373 -10.38 14.80 3.65
CA LEU A 373 -9.54 14.13 2.65
C LEU A 373 -8.45 15.09 2.14
N LEU A 374 -8.80 16.32 1.73
CA LEU A 374 -7.83 17.30 1.28
C LEU A 374 -6.78 17.63 2.36
N ARG A 375 -7.20 17.78 3.63
CA ARG A 375 -6.26 17.99 4.74
C ARG A 375 -5.33 16.79 4.96
N LEU A 376 -5.86 15.58 4.89
CA LEU A 376 -5.07 14.35 5.00
C LEU A 376 -4.11 14.20 3.81
N MET A 377 -4.53 14.63 2.61
CA MET A 377 -3.67 14.69 1.42
C MET A 377 -2.48 15.64 1.61
N CYS A 378 -2.59 16.65 2.47
CA CYS A 378 -1.49 17.54 2.81
C CYS A 378 -0.66 17.07 4.02
N ASN A 379 -1.03 15.96 4.67
CA ASN A 379 -0.29 15.47 5.84
C ASN A 379 0.85 14.53 5.40
N PRO A 380 2.13 14.91 5.55
CA PRO A 380 3.30 14.14 5.12
C PRO A 380 3.34 12.71 5.70
N ASP A 381 2.96 12.53 6.95
CA ASP A 381 3.06 11.24 7.65
C ASP A 381 2.15 10.19 6.99
N LEU A 382 0.99 10.61 6.46
CA LEU A 382 0.10 9.71 5.72
C LEU A 382 0.64 9.29 4.36
N TRP A 383 1.56 10.06 3.76
CA TRP A 383 2.25 9.63 2.54
C TRP A 383 3.22 8.49 2.88
N VAL A 384 3.94 8.62 4.00
CA VAL A 384 4.85 7.58 4.49
C VAL A 384 4.09 6.30 4.80
N ALA A 385 3.02 6.39 5.61
CA ALA A 385 2.17 5.26 5.93
C ALA A 385 1.60 4.60 4.67
N ALA A 386 1.18 5.38 3.67
CA ALA A 386 0.67 4.85 2.41
C ALA A 386 1.73 4.15 1.56
N ALA A 387 2.96 4.66 1.55
CA ALA A 387 4.08 4.03 0.85
C ALA A 387 4.47 2.71 1.52
N ILE A 388 4.55 2.69 2.86
CA ILE A 388 4.82 1.49 3.67
C ILE A 388 3.76 0.42 3.39
N ARG A 389 2.48 0.79 3.48
CA ARG A 389 1.36 -0.11 3.19
C ARG A 389 1.45 -0.71 1.78
N ALA A 390 1.61 0.13 0.76
CA ALA A 390 1.65 -0.33 -0.63
C ALA A 390 2.83 -1.31 -0.86
N HIS A 391 3.99 -1.01 -0.27
CA HIS A 391 5.14 -1.90 -0.28
C HIS A 391 4.84 -3.24 0.42
N ALA A 392 4.31 -3.20 1.65
CA ALA A 392 4.00 -4.41 2.42
C ALA A 392 2.93 -5.29 1.75
N GLU A 393 1.91 -4.70 1.12
CA GLU A 393 0.86 -5.43 0.40
C GLU A 393 1.39 -6.21 -0.82
N THR A 394 2.43 -5.69 -1.48
CA THR A 394 3.07 -6.34 -2.64
C THR A 394 4.14 -7.36 -2.25
N MET A 395 4.77 -7.18 -1.09
CA MET A 395 5.74 -8.12 -0.51
C MET A 395 5.14 -8.85 0.71
N THR A 396 5.52 -8.43 1.91
CA THR A 396 4.98 -8.88 3.18
C THR A 396 5.11 -7.78 4.23
N TRP A 397 4.24 -7.79 5.23
CA TRP A 397 4.44 -7.00 6.43
C TRP A 397 5.55 -7.63 7.27
N THR A 398 6.43 -6.77 7.78
CA THR A 398 7.52 -7.14 8.70
C THR A 398 7.43 -6.26 9.95
N PRO A 399 8.05 -6.67 11.08
CA PRO A 399 7.96 -5.92 12.33
C PRO A 399 8.45 -4.48 12.22
N GLY A 400 9.54 -4.25 11.47
CA GLY A 400 10.03 -2.90 11.19
C GLY A 400 9.03 -2.05 10.39
N LEU A 401 8.37 -2.64 9.38
CA LEU A 401 7.33 -1.93 8.61
C LEU A 401 6.10 -1.63 9.47
N VAL A 402 5.72 -2.53 10.38
CA VAL A 402 4.62 -2.30 11.32
C VAL A 402 4.95 -1.17 12.29
N LEU A 403 6.16 -1.14 12.84
CA LEU A 403 6.60 -0.07 13.74
C LEU A 403 6.58 1.31 13.08
N ASP A 404 7.03 1.41 11.83
CA ASP A 404 7.02 2.67 11.09
C ASP A 404 5.63 3.05 10.54
N TYR A 405 4.71 2.08 10.46
CA TYR A 405 3.31 2.30 10.07
C TYR A 405 2.43 2.76 11.23
N ALA A 406 2.68 2.22 12.42
CA ALA A 406 2.04 2.60 13.68
C ALA A 406 2.51 3.99 14.13
#